data_AF-A0A929FUV7-F1
#
_entry.id   AF-A0A929FUV7-F1
#
_cell.length_a   1.000
_cell.length_b   1.000
_cell.length_c   1.000
_cell.angle_alpha   90.00
_cell.angle_beta   90.00
_cell.angle_gamma   90.00
#
_symmetry.space_group_name_H-M   'P 1'
#
loop_
_entity.id
_entity.type
_entity.pdbx_description
1 polymer ?
#
loop_
_entity_poly.entity_id
_entity_poly.type
_entity_poly.pdbx_seq_one_letter_code
_entity_poly.pdbx_strand_id
1 'polypeptide(L)' 'MQKIELLLRNSDLTLFILRKSEEEANDLFDKLVAAINAEKRQLLKLTCDRNPKTKLAVLSNEIIAINLTEN' A
#
# COMPACT_ATOMS: atom_id res chain seq x y z
N MET A 1 0.88 13.26 9.33
CA MET A 1 0.52 12.79 7.97
C MET A 1 0.78 11.29 7.94
N GLN A 2 -0.03 10.51 7.23
CA GLN A 2 0.12 9.06 7.27
C GLN A 2 0.87 8.51 6.07
N LYS A 3 1.88 7.70 6.33
CA LYS A 3 2.73 7.05 5.33
C LYS A 3 2.58 5.54 5.44
N ILE A 4 2.15 4.93 4.35
CA ILE A 4 2.12 3.48 4.17
C ILE A 4 3.31 3.07 3.33
N GLU A 5 4.14 2.19 3.88
CA GLU A 5 5.32 1.63 3.24
C GLU A 5 5.04 0.18 2.86
N LEU A 6 5.29 -0.16 1.59
CA LEU A 6 5.18 -1.52 1.09
C LEU A 6 6.56 -2.04 0.75
N LEU A 7 6.94 -3.15 1.37
CA LEU A 7 8.11 -3.91 0.97
C LEU A 7 7.67 -5.00 0.01
N LEU A 8 8.40 -5.14 -1.11
CA LEU A 8 8.10 -6.12 -2.13
C LEU A 8 9.13 -7.26 -2.11
N ARG A 9 8.66 -8.47 -2.44
CA ARG A 9 9.50 -9.65 -2.61
C ARG A 9 10.54 -9.39 -3.71
N ASN A 10 11.80 -9.69 -3.42
CA ASN A 10 12.92 -9.59 -4.37
C ASN A 10 13.06 -8.19 -5.02
N SER A 11 12.67 -7.13 -4.31
CA SER A 11 12.83 -5.75 -4.77
C SER A 11 13.61 -4.93 -3.76
N ASP A 12 14.60 -4.19 -4.23
CA ASP A 12 15.30 -3.17 -3.44
C ASP A 12 14.48 -1.88 -3.33
N LEU A 13 13.28 -1.84 -3.94
CA LEU A 13 12.38 -0.71 -3.91
C LEU A 13 11.36 -0.85 -2.78
N THR A 14 11.29 0.16 -1.92
CA THR A 14 10.17 0.38 -1.00
C THR A 14 9.19 1.35 -1.65
N LEU A 15 7.91 0.99 -1.67
CA LEU A 15 6.86 1.86 -2.20
C LEU A 15 6.20 2.65 -1.09
N PHE A 16 5.97 3.94 -1.32
CA PHE A 16 5.37 4.84 -0.35
C PHE A 16 4.04 5.39 -0.86
N ILE A 17 3.03 5.33 -0.01
CA ILE A 17 1.72 5.89 -0.26
C ILE A 17 1.40 6.86 0.87
N LEU A 18 1.07 8.09 0.51
CA LEU A 18 0.74 9.13 1.47
C LEU A 18 -0.77 9.37 1.48
N ARG A 19 -1.34 9.39 2.69
CA ARG A 19 -2.75 9.70 2.97
C ARG A 19 -2.85 10.97 3.80
N LYS A 20 -3.94 11.71 3.58
CA LYS A 20 -4.17 13.00 4.26
C LYS A 20 -4.77 12.81 5.65
N SER A 21 -5.55 11.75 5.84
CA SER A 21 -6.17 11.42 7.13
C SER A 21 -5.71 10.08 7.68
N GLU A 22 -5.86 9.93 8.99
CA GLU A 22 -5.68 8.65 9.70
C GLU A 22 -6.67 7.59 9.26
N GLU A 23 -7.94 7.98 9.10
CA GLU A 23 -9.01 7.11 8.62
C GLU A 23 -8.67 6.51 7.25
N GLU A 24 -8.32 7.34 6.25
CA GLU A 24 -7.95 6.86 4.90
C GLU A 24 -6.72 5.93 4.91
N ALA A 25 -5.82 6.12 5.87
CA ALA A 25 -4.61 5.31 6.01
C ALA A 25 -4.91 3.95 6.62
N ASN A 26 -5.68 3.90 7.70
CA ASN A 26 -6.13 2.66 8.31
C ASN A 26 -7.01 1.86 7.34
N ASP A 27 -7.93 2.53 6.64
CA ASP A 27 -8.74 1.92 5.58
C ASP A 27 -7.89 1.26 4.49
N LEU A 28 -6.82 1.93 4.05
CA LEU A 28 -5.93 1.37 3.05
C LEU A 28 -5.11 0.21 3.63
N PHE A 29 -4.63 0.34 4.86
CA PHE A 29 -3.88 -0.71 5.55
C PHE A 29 -4.72 -1.99 5.64
N ASP A 30 -5.95 -1.91 6.11
CA ASP A 30 -6.86 -3.05 6.24
C ASP A 30 -7.18 -3.69 4.88
N LYS A 31 -7.39 -2.87 3.84
CA LYS A 31 -7.59 -3.35 2.46
C LYS A 31 -6.37 -4.11 1.94
N LEU A 32 -5.16 -3.64 2.23
CA LEU A 32 -3.92 -4.30 1.81
C LEU A 32 -3.73 -5.63 2.55
N VAL A 33 -3.97 -5.67 3.87
CA VAL A 33 -3.90 -6.89 4.68
C VAL A 33 -4.91 -7.93 4.18
N ALA A 34 -6.16 -7.51 3.92
CA ALA A 34 -7.19 -8.39 3.38
C ALA A 34 -6.79 -8.96 2.00
N ALA A 35 -6.20 -8.14 1.13
CA ALA A 35 -5.76 -8.55 -0.19
C ALA A 35 -4.57 -9.54 -0.18
N ILE A 36 -3.66 -9.40 0.80
CA ILE A 36 -2.56 -10.36 1.01
C ILE A 36 -3.10 -11.70 1.51
N ASN A 37 -4.09 -11.67 2.40
CA ASN A 37 -4.70 -12.88 2.97
C ASN A 37 -5.74 -13.55 2.05
N ALA A 38 -6.09 -12.93 0.92
CA ALA A 38 -7.03 -13.51 -0.03
C ALA A 38 -6.44 -14.76 -0.70
N GLU A 39 -7.27 -15.79 -0.90
CA GLU A 39 -6.86 -17.04 -1.57
C GLU A 39 -6.34 -16.83 -3.00
N LYS A 40 -6.84 -15.78 -3.66
CA LYS A 40 -6.48 -15.42 -5.02
C LYS A 40 -5.60 -14.19 -5.03
N ARG A 41 -4.52 -14.25 -5.81
CA ARG A 41 -3.69 -13.09 -6.14
C ARG A 41 -4.55 -11.95 -6.71
N GLN A 42 -4.37 -10.76 -6.16
CA GLN A 42 -5.08 -9.54 -6.59
C GLN A 42 -4.09 -8.52 -7.16
N LEU A 43 -4.52 -7.78 -8.19
CA LEU A 43 -3.80 -6.60 -8.68
C LEU A 43 -4.40 -5.36 -8.01
N LEU A 44 -3.65 -4.78 -7.08
CA LEU A 44 -4.06 -3.61 -6.31
C LEU A 44 -3.60 -2.35 -7.03
N LYS A 45 -4.56 -1.48 -7.38
CA LYS A 45 -4.29 -0.16 -7.95
C LYS A 45 -4.28 0.87 -6.84
N LEU A 46 -3.12 1.47 -6.60
CA LEU A 46 -2.87 2.40 -5.53
C LEU A 46 -2.62 3.79 -6.12
N THR A 47 -3.24 4.80 -5.52
CA THR A 47 -3.04 6.21 -5.84
C THR A 47 -2.43 6.92 -4.65
N CYS A 48 -1.63 7.94 -4.91
CA CYS A 48 -1.10 8.82 -3.88
C CYS A 48 -1.84 10.15 -3.93
N ASP A 49 -2.42 10.62 -2.82
CA ASP A 49 -3.30 11.79 -2.85
C ASP A 49 -2.54 13.09 -3.12
N ARG A 50 -1.24 13.10 -2.84
CA ARG A 50 -0.36 14.23 -3.13
C ARG A 50 0.05 14.30 -4.60
N ASN A 51 -0.01 13.18 -5.32
CA ASN A 51 0.22 13.15 -6.75
C ASN A 51 -0.76 12.17 -7.42
N PRO A 52 -2.01 12.59 -7.66
CA PRO A 52 -3.03 11.73 -8.24
C PRO A 52 -2.70 11.26 -9.67
N LYS A 53 -1.70 11.87 -10.33
CA LYS A 53 -1.17 11.39 -11.62
C LYS A 53 -0.29 10.15 -11.45
N THR A 54 0.31 9.95 -10.27
CA THR A 54 1.06 8.75 -9.95
C THR A 54 0.10 7.65 -9.56
N LYS A 55 -0.11 6.71 -10.48
CA LYS A 55 -0.83 5.46 -10.26
C LYS A 55 0.16 4.33 -10.21
N LEU A 56 0.06 3.50 -9.18
CA LEU A 56 0.88 2.30 -9.04
C LEU A 56 -0.04 1.08 -9.03
N ALA A 57 0.42 -0.02 -9.62
CA ALA A 57 -0.22 -1.32 -9.51
C ALA A 57 0.76 -2.31 -8.89
N VAL A 58 0.31 -3.05 -7.88
CA VAL A 58 1.11 -4.08 -7.19
C VAL A 58 0.31 -5.36 -7.07
N LEU A 59 0.99 -6.49 -7.17
CA LEU A 59 0.37 -7.80 -7.00
C LEU A 59 0.42 -8.17 -5.51
N SER A 60 -0.72 -8.56 -4.94
CA SER A 60 -0.85 -8.74 -3.48
C SER A 60 0.11 -9.77 -2.91
N ASN A 61 0.40 -10.84 -3.66
CA ASN A 61 1.34 -11.89 -3.28
C ASN A 61 2.83 -11.47 -3.32
N GLU A 62 3.14 -10.31 -3.88
CA GLU A 62 4.49 -9.74 -3.89
C GLU A 62 4.74 -8.83 -2.67
N ILE A 63 3.70 -8.43 -1.95
CA ILE A 63 3.84 -7.60 -0.76
C ILE A 63 4.27 -8.51 0.40
N ILE A 64 5.44 -8.24 0.99
CA ILE A 64 6.00 -9.03 2.09
C ILE A 64 5.78 -8.37 3.46
N ALA A 65 5.62 -7.05 3.48
CA ALA A 65 5.31 -6.29 4.69
C ALA A 65 4.59 -5.00 4.33
N ILE A 66 3.72 -4.57 5.25
CA ILE A 66 3.04 -3.27 5.22
C ILE A 66 3.42 -2.57 6.53
N ASN A 67 3.93 -1.34 6.43
CA ASN A 67 4.21 -0.50 7.59
C ASN A 67 3.38 0.77 7.52
N LEU A 68 2.59 1.07 8.56
CA LEU A 68 1.86 2.32 8.68
C LEU A 68 2.57 3.18 9.74
N THR A 69 3.03 4.35 9.33
CA THR A 69 3.74 5.29 10.22
C THR A 69 3.14 6.67 10.12
N GLU A 70 3.11 7.36 11.25
CA GLU A 70 2.86 8.78 11.30
C GLU A 70 4.17 9.54 11.03
N ASN A 71 4.10 10.55 10.17
CA ASN A 71 5.23 11.41 9.80
C ASN A 71 4.80 12.86 9.58
#